data_AF-A0A7W1YP55-F1
#
_entry.id   AF-A0A7W1YP55-F1
#
_cell.length_a   1.000
_cell.length_b   1.000
_cell.length_c   1.000
_cell.angle_alpha   90.00
_cell.angle_beta   90.00
_cell.angle_gamma   90.00
#
_symmetry.space_group_name_H-M   'P 1'
#
loop_
_entity.id
_entity.type
_entity.pdbx_description
1 polymer ?
#
loop_
_entity_poly.entity_id
_entity_poly.type
_entity_poly.pdbx_seq_one_letter_code
_entity_poly.pdbx_strand_id
1 'polypeptide(L)' 'MSAATKPLIELVQELPPDIQAEVRDFVEFLLVKRARTPAKKLRRDWAGMLSDMRDQYTSLELQHKALE' A
#
# COMPACT_ATOMS: atom_id res chain seq x y z
N MET A 1 -7.75 27.80 23.53
CA MET A 1 -7.46 28.98 22.68
C MET A 1 -7.42 28.50 21.24
N SER A 2 -8.29 29.09 20.42
CA SER A 2 -8.48 28.70 19.02
C SER A 2 -7.17 28.90 18.27
N ALA A 3 -6.53 27.83 17.82
CA ALA A 3 -5.36 27.93 16.95
C ALA A 3 -5.84 28.60 15.66
N ALA A 4 -5.54 29.89 15.53
CA ALA A 4 -5.76 30.66 14.33
C ALA A 4 -5.18 29.86 13.16
N THR A 5 -5.97 29.75 12.10
CA THR A 5 -5.63 29.03 10.86
C THR A 5 -4.55 29.79 10.12
N LYS A 6 -3.32 29.83 10.67
CA LYS A 6 -2.15 30.31 9.95
C LYS A 6 -1.92 29.38 8.77
N PRO A 7 -1.62 29.92 7.57
CA PRO A 7 -1.27 29.09 6.44
C PRO A 7 -0.02 28.27 6.75
N LEU A 8 0.02 27.03 6.25
CA LEU A 8 1.10 26.07 6.51
C LEU A 8 2.50 26.68 6.28
N ILE A 9 2.64 27.52 5.26
CA ILE A 9 3.88 28.22 4.92
C ILE A 9 4.40 29.12 6.06
N GLU A 10 3.52 29.85 6.75
CA GLU A 10 3.92 30.72 7.86
C GLU A 10 4.41 29.90 9.05
N LEU A 11 3.74 28.77 9.33
CA LEU A 11 4.17 27.85 10.38
C LEU A 11 5.55 27.25 10.08
N VAL A 12 5.82 26.90 8.82
CA VAL A 12 7.13 26.34 8.41
C VAL A 12 8.24 27.39 8.48
N GLN A 13 7.95 28.65 8.21
CA GLN A 13 8.91 29.75 8.33
C GLN A 13 9.25 30.10 9.79
N GLU A 14 8.31 29.90 10.72
CA GLU A 14 8.52 30.11 12.16
C GLU A 14 9.38 28.99 12.81
N LEU A 15 9.61 27.86 12.11
CA LEU A 15 10.39 26.75 12.65
C LEU A 15 11.89 27.03 12.61
N PRO A 16 12.65 26.58 13.62
CA PRO A 16 14.10 26.60 13.57
C PRO A 16 14.64 25.63 12.49
N PRO A 17 15.87 25.88 11.97
CA PRO A 17 16.38 25.24 10.74
C PRO A 17 16.52 23.72 10.83
N ASP A 18 16.78 23.22 12.04
CA ASP A 18 16.86 21.79 12.37
C ASP A 18 15.51 21.09 12.14
N ILE A 19 14.41 21.73 12.55
CA ILE A 19 13.06 21.17 12.42
C ILE A 19 12.52 21.36 11.00
N GLN A 20 12.96 22.40 10.28
CA GLN A 20 12.58 22.57 8.87
C GLN A 20 13.01 21.38 7.99
N ALA A 21 14.16 20.77 8.31
CA ALA A 21 14.62 19.56 7.61
C ALA A 21 13.67 18.37 7.84
N GLU A 22 13.25 18.14 9.08
CA GLU A 22 12.31 17.06 9.41
C GLU A 22 10.93 17.28 8.77
N VAL A 23 10.46 18.53 8.72
CA VAL A 23 9.20 18.87 8.03
C VAL A 23 9.32 18.63 6.53
N ARG A 24 10.45 18.98 5.92
CA ARG A 24 10.71 18.70 4.51
C ARG A 24 10.64 17.20 4.24
N ASP A 25 11.33 16.38 5.02
CA ASP A 25 11.34 14.93 4.88
C ASP A 25 9.93 14.35 5.00
N PHE A 26 9.15 14.87 5.96
CA PHE A 26 7.76 14.44 6.15
C PHE A 26 6.85 14.83 4.97
N VAL A 27 7.01 16.04 4.41
CA VAL A 27 6.26 16.48 3.22
C VAL A 27 6.61 15.62 2.01
N GLU A 28 7.90 15.36 1.78
CA GLU A 28 8.36 14.46 0.70
C GLU A 28 7.78 13.05 0.87
N PHE A 29 7.78 12.51 2.09
CA PHE A 29 7.15 11.23 2.42
C PHE A 29 5.65 11.23 2.09
N LEU A 30 4.91 12.27 2.47
CA LEU A 30 3.47 12.35 2.22
C LEU A 30 3.15 12.42 0.72
N LEU A 31 3.96 13.14 -0.06
CA LEU A 31 3.83 13.21 -1.52
C LEU A 31 4.01 11.82 -2.15
N VAL A 32 5.06 11.11 -1.75
CA VAL A 32 5.32 9.73 -2.23
C VAL A 32 4.21 8.78 -1.79
N LYS A 33 3.77 8.86 -0.52
CA LYS A 33 2.71 8.02 0.04
C LYS A 33 1.39 8.20 -0.70
N ARG A 34 1.05 9.43 -1.11
CA ARG A 34 -0.18 9.72 -1.85
C ARG A 34 -0.08 9.37 -3.34
N ALA A 35 1.10 9.52 -3.93
CA ALA A 35 1.37 9.09 -5.31
C ALA A 35 1.33 7.56 -5.46
N ARG A 36 1.69 6.82 -4.40
CA ARG A 36 1.46 5.38 -4.32
C ARG A 36 -0.04 5.13 -4.19
N THR A 37 -0.71 4.89 -5.32
CA THR A 37 -2.06 4.31 -5.32
C THR A 37 -2.08 3.15 -4.35
N PRO A 38 -3.05 3.04 -3.42
CA PRO A 38 -3.11 1.90 -2.52
C PRO A 38 -3.07 0.65 -3.40
N ALA A 39 -2.00 -0.13 -3.25
CA ALA A 39 -1.83 -1.35 -4.02
C ALA A 39 -3.15 -2.10 -3.89
N LYS A 40 -3.83 -2.35 -5.03
CA LYS A 40 -5.11 -3.05 -5.03
C LYS A 40 -4.91 -4.27 -4.14
N LYS A 41 -5.74 -4.41 -3.09
CA LYS A 41 -5.73 -5.61 -2.24
C LYS A 41 -5.65 -6.80 -3.19
N LEU A 42 -4.57 -7.59 -3.07
CA LEU A 42 -4.42 -8.81 -3.85
C LEU A 42 -5.73 -9.58 -3.66
N ARG A 43 -6.49 -9.78 -4.74
CA ARG A 43 -7.88 -10.23 -4.61
C ARG A 43 -7.99 -11.59 -3.93
N ARG A 44 -6.90 -12.38 -3.90
CA ARG A 44 -6.83 -13.75 -3.35
C ARG A 44 -8.03 -14.60 -3.79
N ASP A 45 -8.65 -14.22 -4.89
CA ASP A 45 -9.78 -14.84 -5.56
C ASP A 45 -9.37 -16.19 -6.18
N TRP A 46 -8.09 -16.33 -6.51
CA TRP A 46 -7.46 -17.61 -6.84
C TRP A 46 -7.31 -18.55 -5.64
N ALA A 47 -7.25 -18.04 -4.41
CA ALA A 47 -7.05 -18.87 -3.22
C ALA A 47 -8.37 -19.56 -2.86
N GLY A 48 -8.46 -20.85 -3.19
CA GLY A 48 -9.67 -21.66 -2.98
C GLY A 48 -10.46 -21.95 -4.25
N MET A 49 -10.14 -21.35 -5.41
CA MET A 49 -10.87 -21.64 -6.66
C MET A 49 -10.75 -23.10 -7.13
N LEU A 50 -9.73 -23.82 -6.65
CA LEU A 50 -9.51 -25.25 -6.91
C LEU A 50 -10.10 -26.16 -5.81
N SER A 51 -10.74 -25.61 -4.76
CA SER A 51 -11.34 -26.44 -3.70
C SER A 51 -12.43 -27.35 -4.24
N ASP A 52 -13.22 -26.85 -5.18
CA ASP A 52 -14.39 -27.54 -5.73
C ASP A 52 -13.99 -28.64 -6.72
N MET A 53 -12.74 -28.62 -7.18
CA MET A 53 -12.14 -29.62 -8.06
C MET A 53 -11.35 -30.69 -7.29
N ARG A 54 -11.23 -30.55 -5.96
CA ARG A 54 -10.52 -31.50 -5.09
C ARG A 54 -11.07 -32.91 -5.21
N ASP A 55 -12.38 -33.05 -5.30
CA ASP A 55 -13.05 -34.35 -5.36
C ASP A 55 -13.14 -34.89 -6.80
N GLN A 56 -12.79 -34.07 -7.79
CA GLN A 56 -12.86 -34.42 -9.22
C GLN A 56 -11.53 -34.93 -9.77
N TYR A 57 -10.42 -34.64 -9.10
CA TYR A 57 -9.10 -34.99 -9.56
C TYR A 57 -8.20 -35.45 -8.43
N THR A 58 -7.53 -36.58 -8.65
CA THR A 58 -6.42 -37.03 -7.81
C THR A 58 -5.14 -36.29 -8.18
N SER A 59 -4.21 -36.18 -7.23
CA SER A 59 -2.90 -35.56 -7.48
C SER A 59 -2.13 -36.23 -8.63
N LEU A 60 -2.34 -37.52 -8.85
CA LEU A 60 -1.68 -38.29 -9.91
C LEU A 60 -2.24 -37.93 -11.30
N GLU A 61 -3.56 -37.79 -11.44
CA GLU A 61 -4.21 -37.39 -12.70
C GLU A 61 -3.80 -35.98 -13.11
N LEU A 62 -3.69 -35.06 -12.16
CA LEU A 62 -3.19 -33.71 -12.42
C LEU A 62 -1.74 -33.72 -12.88
N GLN A 63 -0.91 -34.59 -12.30
CA GLN A 63 0.49 -34.74 -12.72
C GLN A 63 0.59 -35.26 -14.16
N HIS A 64 -0.21 -36.25 -14.53
CA HIS A 64 -0.23 -36.76 -15.91
C HIS A 64 -0.68 -35.69 -16.91
N LYS A 65 -1.76 -34.96 -16.60
CA LYS A 65 -2.27 -33.86 -17.45
C LYS A 65 -1.31 -32.69 -17.60
N ALA A 66 -0.42 -32.46 -16.63
CA ALA A 66 0.56 -31.37 -16.68
C ALA A 66 1.78 -31.70 -17.55
N LEU A 67 2.00 -32.98 -17.85
CA LEU A 67 3.11 -33.48 -18.66
C LEU A 67 2.71 -33.75 -20.12
N GLU A 68 1.41 -33.73 -20.43
CA GLU A 68 0.87 -33.62 -21.80
C GLU A 68 1.01 -32.19 -22.33
#